data_AF-A0A3M1Z3S7-F1
#
_entry.id   AF-A0A3M1Z3S7-F1
#
_cell.length_a   1.000
_cell.length_b   1.000
_cell.length_c   1.000
_cell.angle_alpha   90.00
_cell.angle_beta   90.00
_cell.angle_gamma   90.00
#
_symmetry.space_group_name_H-M   'P 1'
#
loop_
_entity.id
_entity.type
_entity.pdbx_description
1 polymer ?
#
loop_
_entity_poly.entity_id
_entity_poly.type
_entity_poly.pdbx_seq_one_letter_code
_entity_poly.pdbx_strand_id
1 'polypeptide(L)' 'MAQQWEYCILATAPPGPIQCTITYFKANGLEKHVYNAESYEDGMNRLWPQLIAQLGQQGWELVTVYQEGWYFKRPFNEED' A
#
# COMPACT_ATOMS: atom_id res chain seq x y z
N MET A 1 27.85 -4.83 2.12
CA MET A 1 26.90 -3.91 2.77
C MET A 1 25.55 -4.61 2.85
N ALA A 2 24.81 -4.48 3.96
CA ALA A 2 23.50 -5.12 4.07
C ALA A 2 22.47 -4.34 3.23
N GLN A 3 21.62 -5.04 2.48
CA GLN A 3 20.53 -4.43 1.71
C GLN A 3 19.57 -3.72 2.67
N GLN A 4 19.31 -2.43 2.44
CA GLN A 4 18.27 -1.67 3.13
C GLN A 4 16.92 -1.87 2.43
N TRP A 5 15.84 -1.83 3.21
CA TRP A 5 14.48 -2.12 2.76
C TRP A 5 13.54 -0.99 3.18
N GLU A 6 12.63 -0.65 2.30
CA GLU A 6 11.44 0.12 2.62
C GLU A 6 10.24 -0.82 2.75
N TYR A 7 9.24 -0.40 3.52
CA TYR A 7 8.01 -1.18 3.74
C TYR A 7 6.79 -0.32 3.48
N CYS A 8 5.70 -0.93 3.01
CA CYS A 8 4.41 -0.27 3.00
C CYS A 8 3.28 -1.22 3.35
N ILE A 9 2.17 -0.66 3.82
CA ILE A 9 0.93 -1.38 4.11
C ILE A 9 -0.18 -0.72 3.30
N LEU A 10 -0.88 -1.49 2.49
CA LEU A 10 -2.14 -1.12 1.88
C LEU A 10 -3.26 -1.78 2.70
N ALA A 11 -4.16 -0.99 3.29
CA ALA A 11 -5.24 -1.49 4.11
C ALA A 11 -6.58 -0.82 3.78
N THR A 12 -7.68 -1.54 3.99
CA THR A 12 -9.03 -0.97 3.95
C THR A 12 -9.59 -0.71 5.34
N ALA A 13 -10.33 0.37 5.52
CA ALA A 13 -11.07 0.66 6.76
C ALA A 13 -12.59 0.66 6.51
N PRO A 14 -13.36 -0.31 7.05
CA PRO A 14 -14.81 -0.25 7.18
C PRO A 14 -15.24 0.43 8.50
N PRO A 15 -16.51 0.91 8.67
CA PRO A 15 -17.66 0.83 7.75
C PRO A 15 -17.89 2.10 6.91
N GLY A 16 -18.34 1.93 5.67
CA GLY A 16 -18.61 3.03 4.72
C GLY A 16 -18.19 2.66 3.29
N PRO A 17 -18.20 3.61 2.34
CA PRO A 17 -17.45 3.46 1.09
C PRO A 17 -16.01 3.06 1.43
N ILE A 18 -15.44 2.12 0.69
CA ILE A 18 -14.11 1.62 1.00
C ILE A 18 -13.11 2.77 0.97
N GLN A 19 -12.44 2.96 2.10
CA GLN A 19 -11.27 3.81 2.18
C GLN A 19 -10.02 2.93 2.15
N CYS A 20 -9.21 3.08 1.12
CA CYS A 20 -7.91 2.43 1.00
C CYS A 20 -6.84 3.39 1.52
N THR A 21 -6.02 2.93 2.46
CA THR A 21 -4.87 3.71 2.97
C THR A 21 -3.58 2.98 2.64
N ILE A 22 -2.65 3.68 2.00
CA ILE A 22 -1.26 3.23 1.87
C ILE A 22 -0.42 3.96 2.92
N THR A 23 0.24 3.22 3.80
CA THR A 23 1.21 3.75 4.75
C THR A 23 2.61 3.28 4.35
N TYR A 24 3.47 4.21 3.95
CA TYR A 24 4.88 3.98 3.66
C TYR A 24 5.73 4.21 4.91
N PHE A 25 6.59 3.25 5.22
CA PHE A 25 7.57 3.30 6.30
C PHE A 25 8.95 3.54 5.66
N LYS A 26 9.32 4.82 5.59
CA LYS A 26 10.57 5.30 5.00
C LYS A 26 11.60 5.54 6.11
N ALA A 27 12.87 5.60 5.74
CA ALA A 27 13.96 5.87 6.70
C ALA A 27 13.80 7.23 7.41
N ASN A 28 13.20 8.22 6.74
CA ASN A 28 12.98 9.56 7.25
C ASN A 28 11.61 9.77 7.95
N GLY A 29 10.77 8.74 8.02
CA GLY A 29 9.48 8.82 8.70
C GLY A 29 8.37 8.01 8.06
N LEU A 30 7.13 8.40 8.38
CA LEU A 30 5.92 7.71 7.95
C LEU A 30 5.12 8.62 7.02
N GLU A 31 4.76 8.11 5.86
CA GLU A 31 3.94 8.81 4.86
C GLU A 31 2.63 8.05 4.64
N LYS A 32 1.48 8.73 4.75
CA LYS A 32 0.15 8.12 4.56
C LYS A 32 -0.58 8.74 3.38
N HIS A 33 -1.06 7.90 2.48
CA HIS A 33 -1.90 8.28 1.35
C HIS A 33 -3.27 7.63 1.51
N VAL A 34 -4.32 8.43 1.45
CA VAL A 34 -5.71 7.97 1.63
C VAL A 34 -6.46 8.13 0.32
N TYR A 35 -7.11 7.04 -0.10
CA TYR A 35 -7.92 6.97 -1.31
C TYR A 35 -9.33 6.55 -0.93
N ASN A 36 -10.33 7.31 -1.37
CA ASN A 36 -11.73 7.03 -1.10
C ASN A 36 -12.40 6.47 -2.34
N ALA A 37 -13.11 5.36 -2.20
CA ALA A 37 -13.98 4.84 -3.23
C ALA A 37 -15.33 5.57 -3.24
N GLU A 38 -15.99 5.60 -4.39
CA GLU A 38 -17.34 6.18 -4.52
C GLU A 38 -18.41 5.25 -3.92
N SER A 39 -18.15 3.94 -3.96
CA SER A 39 -19.02 2.89 -3.42
C SER A 39 -18.18 1.70 -2.96
N TYR A 40 -18.82 0.73 -2.28
CA TYR A 40 -18.14 -0.53 -1.94
C TYR A 40 -17.68 -1.29 -3.18
N GLU A 41 -18.51 -1.33 -4.23
CA GLU A 41 -18.21 -2.01 -5.49
C GLU A 41 -17.03 -1.35 -6.21
N ASP A 42 -17.01 -0.01 -6.28
CA ASP A 42 -15.89 0.76 -6.81
C ASP A 42 -14.59 0.47 -6.05
N GLY A 43 -14.70 0.37 -4.73
CA GLY A 43 -13.59 0.03 -3.85
C GLY A 43 -12.99 -1.34 -4.14
N MET A 44 -13.82 -2.39 -4.15
CA MET A 44 -13.37 -3.77 -4.31
C MET A 44 -12.95 -4.12 -5.73
N ASN A 45 -13.65 -3.61 -6.74
CA ASN A 45 -13.46 -4.03 -8.13
C ASN A 45 -12.53 -3.12 -8.92
N ARG A 46 -12.36 -1.85 -8.50
CA ARG A 46 -11.51 -0.89 -9.21
C ARG A 46 -10.38 -0.36 -8.33
N LEU A 47 -10.69 0.35 -7.24
CA LEU A 47 -9.69 1.09 -6.47
C LEU A 47 -8.65 0.16 -5.84
N TRP A 48 -9.10 -0.91 -5.15
CA TRP A 48 -8.21 -1.83 -4.47
C TRP A 48 -7.27 -2.58 -5.43
N PRO A 49 -7.76 -3.23 -6.52
CA PRO A 49 -6.88 -3.83 -7.51
C PRO A 49 -5.93 -2.82 -8.18
N GLN A 50 -6.41 -1.60 -8.44
CA GLN A 50 -5.59 -0.54 -9.05
C GLN A 50 -4.41 -0.15 -8.14
N LEU A 51 -4.63 0.02 -6.84
CA LEU A 51 -3.57 0.36 -5.89
C LEU A 51 -2.55 -0.77 -5.74
N ILE A 52 -2.99 -2.03 -5.70
CA ILE A 52 -2.09 -3.20 -5.69
C ILE A 52 -1.21 -3.20 -6.96
N ALA A 53 -1.81 -3.00 -8.13
CA ALA A 53 -1.08 -2.97 -9.39
C ALA A 53 -0.07 -1.81 -9.45
N GLN A 54 -0.45 -0.63 -8.94
CA GLN A 54 0.45 0.53 -8.85
C GLN A 54 1.66 0.26 -7.95
N LEU A 55 1.45 -0.39 -6.80
CA LEU A 55 2.55 -0.80 -5.92
C LEU A 55 3.51 -1.76 -6.66
N GLY A 56 2.97 -2.76 -7.37
CA GLY A 56 3.79 -3.67 -8.18
C GLY A 56 4.60 -2.94 -9.27
N GLN A 57 4.00 -1.96 -9.95
CA GLN A 57 4.71 -1.13 -10.95
C GLN A 57 5.82 -0.26 -10.34
N GLN A 58 5.70 0.09 -9.07
CA GLN A 58 6.71 0.85 -8.30
C GLN A 58 7.78 -0.05 -7.66
N GLY A 59 7.79 -1.35 -7.99
CA GLY A 59 8.77 -2.32 -7.48
C GLY A 59 8.49 -2.85 -6.08
N TRP A 60 7.28 -2.65 -5.55
CA TRP A 60 6.87 -3.23 -4.28
C TRP A 60 6.50 -4.71 -4.44
N GLU A 61 7.10 -5.55 -3.61
CA GLU A 61 6.86 -6.99 -3.54
C GLU A 61 5.92 -7.31 -2.37
N LEU A 62 4.85 -8.07 -2.61
CA LEU A 62 3.95 -8.54 -1.57
C LEU A 62 4.68 -9.54 -0.65
N VAL A 63 4.69 -9.27 0.64
CA VAL A 63 5.31 -10.11 1.68
C VAL A 63 4.27 -11.01 2.34
N THR A 64 3.15 -10.42 2.75
CA THR A 64 2.08 -11.14 3.45
C THR A 64 0.77 -10.36 3.40
N VAL A 65 -0.33 -11.07 3.66
CA VAL A 65 -1.64 -10.50 3.92
C VAL A 65 -2.02 -10.89 5.34
N TYR A 66 -2.33 -9.90 6.17
CA TYR A 66 -2.72 -10.11 7.56
C TYR A 66 -3.84 -9.16 7.95
N GLN A 67 -4.94 -9.71 8.48
CA GLN A 67 -6.18 -8.97 8.73
C GLN A 67 -6.63 -8.24 7.45
N GLU A 68 -6.96 -6.95 7.55
CA GLU A 68 -7.40 -6.09 6.45
C GLU A 68 -6.23 -5.42 5.69
N GLY A 69 -4.99 -5.88 5.91
CA GLY A 69 -3.77 -5.26 5.41
C GLY A 69 -2.92 -6.15 4.51
N TRP A 70 -2.45 -5.59 3.40
CA TRP A 70 -1.46 -6.18 2.51
C TRP A 70 -0.12 -5.48 2.72
N TYR A 71 0.90 -6.27 3.05
CA TYR A 71 2.21 -5.80 3.47
C TYR A 71 3.21 -6.01 2.35
N PHE A 72 3.91 -4.95 1.97
CA PHE A 72 4.89 -4.98 0.89
C PHE A 72 6.25 -4.53 1.38
N LYS A 73 7.27 -4.89 0.61
CA LYS A 73 8.65 -4.40 0.76
C LYS A 73 9.23 -4.03 -0.59
N ARG A 74 10.24 -3.16 -0.61
CA ARG A 74 11.12 -2.97 -1.77
C ARG A 74 12.54 -2.62 -1.32
N PRO A 75 13.56 -2.84 -2.15
CA PRO A 75 14.90 -2.32 -1.90
C PRO A 75 14.87 -0.79 -1.74
N PHE A 76 15.57 -0.26 -0.74
CA PHE A 76 15.80 1.18 -0.65
C PHE A 76 16.78 1.61 -1.76
N ASN A 77 16.38 2.60 -2.55
CA ASN A 77 17.22 3.26 -3.54
C ASN A 77 17.50 4.68 -3.08
N GLU A 78 18.77 5.06 -2.91
CA GLU A 78 19.17 6.43 -2.52
C GLU A 78 18.84 7.51 -3.56
N GLU A 79 18.39 7.11 -4.76
CA GLU A 79 18.05 8.01 -5.87
C GLU A 79 16.56 8.45 -5.90
N ASP A 80 15.71 7.88 -5.00
CA ASP A 80 14.28 8.24 -4.80
C ASP A 80 14.12 9.31 -3.70
#